data_AF-A0AAU2K2J4-F1
#
_entry.id   AF-A0AAU2K2J4-F1
#
_cell.length_a   1.000
_cell.length_b   1.000
_cell.length_c   1.000
_cell.angle_alpha   90.00
_cell.angle_beta   90.00
_cell.angle_gamma   90.00
#
_symmetry.space_group_name_H-M   'P 1'
#
loop_
_entity.id
_entity.type
_entity.pdbx_description
1 polymer ?
#
loop_
_entity_poly.entity_id
_entity_poly.type
_entity_poly.pdbx_seq_one_letter_code
_entity_poly.pdbx_strand_id
1 'polypeptide(L)'
;MVEELWRAGEMPLRDGLYRPDDTGLELHVDGPGAYHPDAGQPIPFRIGGPFDVAEAIEEHGIDEVDTCFESPLPAGSGWMSGGGGGMGNIGYLARLDASRSLQWVAVMFRSNPFVRVRYEGMRAVLTNDWGNRLVLDLASPALG
;
A
#
# COMPACT_ATOMS: atom_id res chain seq x y z
N MET A 1 9.20 -10.56 10.86
CA MET A 1 8.53 -9.47 11.62
C MET A 1 7.36 -8.88 10.85
N VAL A 2 7.54 -8.43 9.60
CA VAL A 2 6.46 -7.85 8.76
C VAL A 2 5.28 -8.83 8.60
N GLU A 3 5.57 -10.11 8.35
CA GLU A 3 4.51 -11.12 8.24
C GLU A 3 3.71 -11.28 9.54
N GLU A 4 4.37 -11.19 10.70
CA GLU A 4 3.73 -11.33 12.01
C GLU A 4 2.82 -10.14 12.30
N LEU A 5 3.28 -8.91 12.03
CA LEU A 5 2.46 -7.70 12.12
C LEU A 5 1.22 -7.82 11.23
N TRP A 6 1.40 -8.21 9.96
CA TRP A 6 0.29 -8.35 9.04
C TRP A 6 -0.75 -9.39 9.52
N ARG A 7 -0.30 -10.52 10.07
CA ARG A 7 -1.18 -11.53 10.68
C ARG A 7 -1.92 -11.01 11.92
N ALA A 8 -1.33 -10.06 12.64
CA ALA A 8 -1.96 -9.37 13.77
C ALA A 8 -2.93 -8.26 13.34
N GLY A 9 -3.01 -7.93 12.04
CA GLY A 9 -3.80 -6.80 11.55
C GLY A 9 -3.09 -5.46 11.71
N GLU A 10 -1.76 -5.46 11.74
CA GLU A 10 -0.91 -4.30 11.96
C GLU A 10 0.02 -4.05 10.76
N MET A 11 0.47 -2.80 10.62
CA MET A 11 1.42 -2.38 9.59
C MET A 11 2.46 -1.41 10.15
N PRO A 12 3.67 -1.33 9.56
CA PRO A 12 4.67 -0.34 9.96
C PRO A 12 4.18 1.10 9.77
N LEU A 13 4.48 1.98 10.72
CA LEU A 13 4.09 3.39 10.70
C LEU A 13 5.17 4.25 10.00
N ARG A 14 5.57 3.87 8.78
CA ARG A 14 6.47 4.66 7.91
C ARG A 14 6.12 4.44 6.44
N ASP A 15 6.35 5.46 5.61
CA ASP A 15 6.25 5.30 4.16
C ASP A 15 7.22 4.20 3.65
N GLY A 16 6.69 3.17 2.99
CA GLY A 16 7.52 2.08 2.50
C GLY A 16 6.75 0.95 1.85
N LEU A 17 7.47 0.12 1.09
CA LEU A 17 7.03 -1.16 0.59
C LEU A 17 7.75 -2.27 1.37
N TYR A 18 7.01 -3.03 2.15
CA TYR A 18 7.49 -4.04 3.07
C TYR A 18 7.13 -5.45 2.56
N ARG A 19 8.05 -6.40 2.78
CA ARG A 19 7.89 -7.80 2.37
C ARG A 19 7.93 -8.75 3.58
N PRO A 20 7.38 -9.96 3.46
CA PRO A 20 7.38 -10.95 4.56
C PRO A 20 8.79 -11.39 4.99
N ASP A 21 9.80 -11.24 4.12
CA ASP A 21 11.20 -11.53 4.41
C ASP A 21 11.93 -10.39 5.15
N ASP A 22 11.19 -9.42 5.68
CA ASP A 22 11.67 -8.24 6.40
C ASP A 22 12.55 -7.31 5.55
N THR A 23 12.45 -7.39 4.21
CA THR A 23 13.02 -6.38 3.31
C THR A 23 12.05 -5.23 3.06
N GLY A 24 12.61 -4.02 2.95
CA GLY A 24 11.88 -2.77 2.72
C GLY A 24 12.44 -1.98 1.55
N LEU A 25 11.59 -1.31 0.79
CA LEU A 25 11.97 -0.24 -0.14
C LEU A 25 11.28 1.05 0.26
N GLU A 26 11.99 2.16 0.17
CA GLU A 26 11.39 3.49 0.35
C GLU A 26 10.24 3.66 -0.65
N LEU A 27 9.16 4.28 -0.18
CA LEU A 27 8.04 4.69 -1.00
C LEU A 27 7.81 6.16 -0.70
N HIS A 28 7.61 6.97 -1.74
CA HIS A 28 7.32 8.38 -1.57
C HIS A 28 6.02 8.72 -2.26
N VAL A 29 5.10 9.38 -1.55
CA VAL A 29 3.88 9.96 -2.11
C VAL A 29 3.88 11.46 -1.83
N ASP A 30 3.78 12.25 -2.90
CA ASP A 30 3.55 13.68 -2.76
C ASP A 30 2.16 13.89 -2.17
N GLY A 31 2.05 14.52 -1.00
CA GLY A 31 0.80 14.58 -0.24
C GLY A 31 -0.29 15.49 -0.81
N PRO A 32 -1.40 15.67 -0.08
CA PRO A 32 -2.59 16.38 -0.58
C PRO A 32 -2.36 17.86 -0.94
N GLY A 33 -1.24 18.46 -0.52
CA GLY A 33 -0.81 19.78 -1.03
C GLY A 33 -0.41 19.78 -2.52
N ALA A 34 -0.13 18.60 -3.10
CA ALA A 34 0.10 18.39 -4.52
C ALA A 34 -1.16 17.91 -5.27
N TYR A 35 -2.18 17.42 -4.55
CA TYR A 35 -3.42 16.91 -5.13
C TYR A 35 -4.69 17.34 -4.33
N HIS A 36 -5.26 18.55 -4.57
CA HIS A 36 -6.68 18.94 -4.36
C HIS A 36 -6.88 20.43 -4.79
N PRO A 37 -8.00 20.92 -5.40
CA PRO A 37 -9.34 20.35 -5.58
C PRO A 37 -9.71 20.05 -7.05
N ASP A 38 -10.05 18.79 -7.31
CA ASP A 38 -10.88 18.25 -8.41
C ASP A 38 -10.70 16.72 -8.38
N ALA A 39 -11.71 15.97 -7.90
CA ALA A 39 -11.60 14.52 -7.68
C ALA A 39 -11.15 13.79 -8.97
N GLY A 40 -10.18 12.88 -8.83
CA GLY A 40 -9.65 12.08 -9.94
C GLY A 40 -8.22 12.43 -10.38
N GLN A 41 -7.51 13.28 -9.64
CA GLN A 41 -6.09 13.55 -9.90
C GLN A 41 -5.23 12.29 -9.71
N PRO A 42 -4.13 12.15 -10.47
CA PRO A 42 -3.14 11.13 -10.19
C PRO A 42 -2.45 11.40 -8.84
N ILE A 43 -2.23 10.34 -8.06
CA ILE A 43 -1.38 10.36 -6.86
C ILE A 43 0.04 10.01 -7.31
N PRO A 44 0.97 10.98 -7.35
CA PRO A 44 2.35 10.70 -7.72
C PRO A 44 3.00 9.83 -6.66
N PHE A 45 3.62 8.73 -7.07
CA PHE A 45 4.42 7.90 -6.18
C PHE A 45 5.76 7.53 -6.82
N ARG A 46 6.76 7.28 -5.98
CA ARG A 46 8.08 6.79 -6.38
C ARG A 46 8.55 5.72 -5.41
N ILE A 47 9.21 4.69 -5.95
CA ILE A 47 9.91 3.68 -5.16
C ILE A 47 11.38 4.08 -5.12
N GLY A 48 11.94 4.16 -3.91
CA GLY A 48 13.34 4.51 -3.65
C GLY A 48 14.20 3.29 -3.34
N GLY A 49 15.25 3.51 -2.54
CA GLY A 49 16.23 2.49 -2.20
C GLY A 49 15.78 1.54 -1.08
N PRO A 50 16.54 0.47 -0.80
CA PRO A 50 16.30 -0.38 0.34
C PRO A 50 16.58 0.34 1.66
N PHE A 51 15.90 -0.08 2.73
CA PHE A 51 16.13 0.41 4.09
C PHE A 51 16.00 -0.73 5.13
N ASP A 52 16.47 -0.49 6.35
CA ASP A 52 16.33 -1.41 7.48
C ASP A 52 14.92 -1.37 8.09
N VAL A 53 14.16 -2.45 7.94
CA VAL A 53 12.77 -2.53 8.40
C VAL A 53 12.67 -2.58 9.93
N ALA A 54 13.63 -3.20 10.62
CA ALA A 54 13.62 -3.27 12.07
C ALA A 54 13.87 -1.90 12.69
N GLU A 55 14.86 -1.17 12.19
CA GLU A 55 15.13 0.21 12.60
C GLU A 55 13.90 1.11 12.34
N ALA A 56 13.26 0.97 11.17
CA ALA A 56 12.08 1.76 10.84
C ALA A 56 10.89 1.52 11.79
N ILE A 57 10.67 0.26 12.19
CA ILE A 57 9.59 -0.09 13.14
C ILE A 57 9.95 0.37 14.56
N GLU A 58 11.22 0.27 14.97
CA GLU A 58 11.66 0.76 16.27
C GLU A 58 11.50 2.29 16.36
N GLU A 59 11.86 3.03 15.31
CA GLU A 59 11.80 4.50 15.30
C GLU A 59 10.36 5.02 15.21
N HIS A 60 9.53 4.42 14.36
CA HIS A 60 8.22 4.98 14.03
C HIS A 60 7.04 4.20 14.61
N GLY A 61 7.24 2.97 15.05
CA GLY A 61 6.18 2.10 15.56
C GLY A 61 5.33 1.45 14.46
N ILE A 62 4.12 1.07 14.85
CA ILE A 62 3.14 0.34 14.05
C ILE A 62 1.75 0.98 14.19
N ASP A 63 0.85 0.67 13.25
CA ASP A 63 -0.55 1.08 13.28
C ASP A 63 -1.46 -0.09 12.89
N GLU A 64 -2.74 0.00 13.27
CA GLU A 64 -3.75 -0.98 12.87
C GLU A 64 -4.13 -0.79 11.39
N VAL A 65 -4.39 -1.91 10.72
CA VAL A 65 -4.85 -1.94 9.34
C VAL A 65 -6.38 -1.83 9.31
N ASP A 66 -6.89 -0.71 8.79
CA ASP A 66 -8.32 -0.56 8.50
C ASP A 66 -8.61 -0.86 7.02
N THR A 67 -9.13 -2.07 6.75
CA THR A 67 -9.35 -2.57 5.39
C THR A 67 -10.66 -2.10 4.80
N CYS A 68 -10.59 -1.36 3.69
CA CYS A 68 -11.76 -0.89 2.96
C CYS A 68 -12.17 -1.84 1.82
N PHE A 69 -11.21 -2.52 1.18
CA PHE A 69 -11.51 -3.48 0.12
C PHE A 69 -10.51 -4.63 0.08
N GLU A 70 -11.01 -5.80 -0.34
CA GLU A 70 -10.23 -6.91 -0.89
C GLU A 70 -10.79 -7.25 -2.28
N SER A 71 -9.91 -7.48 -3.26
CA SER A 71 -10.31 -7.79 -4.63
C SER A 71 -9.40 -8.84 -5.25
N PRO A 72 -9.94 -9.88 -5.91
CA PRO A 72 -9.11 -10.89 -6.55
C PRO A 72 -8.26 -10.27 -7.66
N LEU A 73 -7.00 -10.66 -7.73
CA LEU A 73 -6.12 -10.26 -8.83
C LEU A 73 -6.56 -10.91 -10.15
N PRO A 74 -6.28 -10.26 -11.30
CA PRO A 74 -6.44 -10.89 -12.60
C PRO A 74 -5.70 -12.25 -12.68
N ALA A 75 -6.26 -13.17 -13.45
CA ALA A 75 -5.77 -14.54 -13.63
C ALA A 75 -5.71 -15.41 -12.35
N GLY A 76 -6.31 -14.97 -11.24
CA GLY A 76 -6.38 -15.77 -10.00
C GLY A 76 -5.05 -15.91 -9.27
N SER A 77 -4.11 -14.98 -9.51
CA SER A 77 -2.76 -14.99 -8.94
C SER A 77 -2.69 -14.59 -7.45
N GLY A 78 -3.82 -14.19 -6.85
CA GLY A 78 -3.90 -13.76 -5.47
C GLY A 78 -4.97 -12.68 -5.26
N TRP A 79 -4.74 -11.79 -4.31
CA TRP A 79 -5.64 -10.71 -3.94
C TRP A 79 -4.90 -9.37 -3.82
N MET A 80 -5.62 -8.29 -4.07
CA MET A 80 -5.24 -6.94 -3.69
C MET A 80 -6.10 -6.52 -2.51
N SER A 81 -5.48 -6.05 -1.44
CA SER A 81 -6.14 -5.40 -0.31
C SER A 81 -5.78 -3.93 -0.28
N GLY A 82 -6.66 -3.09 0.23
CA GLY A 82 -6.36 -1.70 0.47
C GLY A 82 -7.29 -1.05 1.47
N GLY A 83 -6.81 0.06 2.02
CA GLY A 83 -7.47 0.75 3.12
C GLY A 83 -6.58 1.85 3.66
N GLY A 84 -6.64 2.08 4.98
CA GLY A 84 -5.85 3.12 5.64
C GLY A 84 -5.47 2.80 7.07
N GLY A 85 -5.02 3.84 7.78
CA GLY A 85 -4.68 3.82 9.20
C GLY A 85 -5.44 4.92 9.97
N GLY A 86 -5.35 4.91 11.30
CA GLY A 86 -6.31 5.57 12.20
C GLY A 86 -6.46 7.10 12.08
N MET A 87 -5.53 7.78 11.41
CA MET A 87 -5.50 9.23 11.27
C MET A 87 -6.10 9.77 9.95
N GLY A 88 -6.53 8.89 9.04
CA GLY A 88 -7.22 9.28 7.79
C GLY A 88 -6.33 9.95 6.72
N ASN A 89 -5.05 10.16 7.00
CA ASN A 89 -4.04 10.59 6.02
C ASN A 89 -3.26 9.39 5.42
N ILE A 90 -3.27 8.25 6.12
CA ILE A 90 -2.52 7.05 5.75
C ILE A 90 -3.38 6.17 4.86
N GLY A 91 -2.84 5.78 3.70
CA GLY A 91 -3.36 4.68 2.90
C GLY A 91 -2.39 3.51 2.89
N TYR A 92 -2.94 2.32 2.70
CA TYR A 92 -2.14 1.14 2.42
C TYR A 92 -2.67 0.39 1.19
N LEU A 93 -1.79 -0.34 0.54
CA LEU A 93 -2.10 -1.35 -0.47
C LEU A 93 -1.31 -2.61 -0.15
N ALA A 94 -1.92 -3.79 -0.24
CA ALA A 94 -1.21 -5.04 -0.04
C ALA A 94 -1.53 -6.02 -1.15
N ARG A 95 -0.52 -6.78 -1.57
CA ARG A 95 -0.71 -7.94 -2.43
C ARG A 95 -0.60 -9.20 -1.59
N LEU A 96 -1.59 -10.06 -1.76
CA LEU A 96 -1.66 -11.35 -1.11
C LEU A 96 -1.62 -12.45 -2.16
N ASP A 97 -1.09 -13.61 -1.81
CA ASP A 97 -1.14 -14.79 -2.66
C ASP A 97 -2.54 -15.44 -2.64
N ALA A 98 -2.67 -16.59 -3.32
CA ALA A 98 -3.94 -17.33 -3.39
C ALA A 98 -4.43 -17.85 -2.02
N SER A 99 -3.52 -18.06 -1.06
CA SER A 99 -3.81 -18.43 0.34
C SER A 99 -4.05 -17.23 1.25
N ARG A 100 -4.06 -16.01 0.70
CA ARG A 100 -4.14 -14.74 1.46
C ARG A 100 -2.92 -14.46 2.34
N SER A 101 -1.79 -15.09 2.06
CA SER A 101 -0.52 -14.75 2.71
C SER A 101 0.09 -13.51 2.07
N LEU A 102 0.77 -12.69 2.87
CA LEU A 102 1.33 -11.43 2.42
C LEU A 102 2.47 -11.65 1.42
N GLN A 103 2.40 -10.99 0.27
CA GLN A 103 3.53 -10.87 -0.65
C GLN A 103 4.25 -9.53 -0.45
N TRP A 104 3.49 -8.44 -0.29
CA TRP A 104 4.00 -7.13 0.12
C TRP A 104 2.88 -6.24 0.65
N VAL A 105 3.24 -5.27 1.48
CA VAL A 105 2.37 -4.15 1.91
C VAL A 105 3.09 -2.82 1.65
N ALA A 106 2.40 -1.90 0.99
CA ALA A 106 2.82 -0.53 0.76
C ALA A 106 2.06 0.39 1.70
N VAL A 107 2.77 1.12 2.56
CA VAL A 107 2.21 2.10 3.49
C VAL A 107 2.56 3.50 3.00
N MET A 108 1.57 4.41 3.01
CA MET A 108 1.65 5.74 2.41
C MET A 108 0.94 6.78 3.29
N PHE A 109 1.71 7.58 4.02
CA PHE A 109 1.26 8.56 5.02
C PHE A 109 0.50 9.73 4.45
N ARG A 110 0.65 9.96 3.15
CA ARG A 110 0.08 11.11 2.47
C ARG A 110 -0.63 10.67 1.21
N SER A 111 -1.35 9.54 1.26
CA SER A 111 -2.19 9.09 0.16
C SER A 111 -3.69 9.12 0.48
N ASN A 112 -4.06 9.26 1.76
CA ASN A 112 -5.38 8.92 2.28
C ASN A 112 -5.76 7.43 2.06
N PRO A 113 -6.77 6.91 2.78
CA PRO A 113 -7.22 5.53 2.65
C PRO A 113 -7.65 5.17 1.23
N PHE A 114 -7.27 4.00 0.74
CA PHE A 114 -7.74 3.45 -0.54
C PHE A 114 -9.03 2.67 -0.37
N VAL A 115 -10.08 3.04 -1.12
CA VAL A 115 -11.42 2.48 -0.92
C VAL A 115 -11.88 1.54 -2.03
N ARG A 116 -11.18 1.51 -3.17
CA ARG A 116 -11.48 0.57 -4.27
C ARG A 116 -10.31 0.38 -5.21
N VAL A 117 -10.35 -0.75 -5.93
CA VAL A 117 -9.49 -1.05 -7.07
C VAL A 117 -10.32 -1.40 -8.31
N ARG A 118 -9.81 -1.02 -9.48
CA ARG A 118 -10.24 -1.53 -10.78
C ARG A 118 -9.03 -1.97 -11.58
N TYR A 119 -9.14 -3.09 -12.29
CA TYR A 119 -8.06 -3.61 -13.11
C TYR A 119 -8.20 -3.22 -14.60
N GLU A 120 -7.08 -2.86 -15.21
CA GLU A 120 -6.91 -2.61 -16.65
C GLU A 120 -5.75 -3.49 -17.14
N GLY A 121 -6.05 -4.76 -17.41
CA GLY A 121 -5.01 -5.77 -17.68
C GLY A 121 -4.14 -5.97 -16.43
N MET A 122 -2.82 -5.77 -16.56
CA MET A 122 -1.86 -5.87 -15.45
C MET A 122 -1.71 -4.56 -14.65
N ARG A 123 -2.56 -3.56 -14.90
CA ARG A 123 -2.58 -2.32 -14.12
C ARG A 123 -3.70 -2.35 -13.10
N ALA A 124 -3.37 -2.08 -11.83
CA ALA A 124 -4.36 -1.79 -10.81
C ALA A 124 -4.55 -0.26 -10.74
N VAL A 125 -5.80 0.20 -10.84
CA VAL A 125 -6.19 1.59 -10.66
C VAL A 125 -6.89 1.70 -9.32
N LEU A 126 -6.18 2.22 -8.32
CA LEU A 126 -6.64 2.39 -6.96
C LEU A 126 -7.26 3.76 -6.80
N THR A 127 -8.36 3.86 -6.06
CA THR A 127 -8.99 5.15 -5.74
C THR A 127 -8.98 5.37 -4.23
N ASN A 128 -8.50 6.53 -3.78
CA ASN A 128 -8.61 6.93 -2.38
C ASN A 128 -10.00 7.49 -2.03
N ASP A 129 -10.26 7.72 -0.76
CA ASP A 129 -11.52 8.29 -0.23
C ASP A 129 -11.85 9.69 -0.77
N TRP A 130 -10.85 10.43 -1.25
CA TRP A 130 -11.01 11.72 -1.94
C TRP A 130 -11.19 11.60 -3.46
N GLY A 131 -11.22 10.38 -4.00
CA GLY A 131 -11.44 10.11 -5.43
C GLY A 131 -10.17 10.19 -6.30
N ASN A 132 -9.00 10.43 -5.72
CA ASN A 132 -7.72 10.48 -6.43
C ASN A 132 -7.22 9.07 -6.77
N ARG A 133 -6.37 8.97 -7.80
CA ARG A 133 -6.04 7.70 -8.44
C ARG A 133 -4.56 7.38 -8.36
N LEU A 134 -4.24 6.20 -7.84
CA LEU A 134 -2.90 5.63 -7.93
C LEU A 134 -2.93 4.46 -8.92
N VAL A 135 -1.97 4.43 -9.86
CA VAL A 135 -1.87 3.35 -10.84
C VAL A 135 -0.64 2.52 -10.53
N LEU A 136 -0.84 1.24 -10.23
CA LEU A 136 0.24 0.27 -10.04
C LEU A 136 0.37 -0.61 -11.29
N ASP A 137 1.61 -0.76 -11.76
CA ASP A 137 1.97 -1.83 -12.70
C ASP A 137 2.33 -3.09 -11.91
N LEU A 138 1.44 -4.09 -11.96
CA LEU A 138 1.60 -5.35 -11.23
C LEU A 138 2.68 -6.26 -11.82
N ALA A 139 3.23 -5.91 -12.99
CA ALA A 139 4.39 -6.59 -13.57
C ALA A 139 5.73 -5.96 -13.13
N SER A 140 5.71 -4.85 -12.39
CA SER A 140 6.93 -4.23 -11.86
C SER A 140 7.66 -5.21 -10.94
N PRO A 141 8.98 -5.42 -11.07
CA PRO A 141 9.73 -6.33 -10.21
C PRO A 141 9.63 -5.98 -8.71
N ALA A 142 9.43 -4.71 -8.38
CA ALA A 142 9.24 -4.29 -6.99
C ALA A 142 7.91 -4.80 -6.40
N LEU A 143 6.90 -4.99 -7.25
CA LEU A 143 5.51 -5.34 -6.90
C LEU A 143 5.11 -6.76 -7.36
N GLY A 144 6.05 -7.47 -7.99
CA GLY A 144 5.91 -8.78 -8.60
C GLY A 144 5.74 -9.91 -7.60
#